data_AF-A0A842KLB6-F1
#
_entry.id   AF-A0A842KLB6-F1
#
_cell.length_a   1.000
_cell.length_b   1.000
_cell.length_c   1.000
_cell.angle_alpha   90.00
_cell.angle_beta   90.00
_cell.angle_gamma   90.00
#
_symmetry.space_group_name_H-M   'P 1'
#
loop_
_entity.id
_entity.type
_entity.pdbx_description
1 polymer ?
#
loop_
_entity_poly.entity_id
_entity_poly.type
_entity_poly.pdbx_seq_one_letter_code
_entity_poly.pdbx_strand_id
1 'polypeptide(L)'
;MFAHISKQESGDTGDDMLFCCPNCGHTELYYEAGMKLGPLYRCKRCGYIGTFVIEANRELRQLIQNGQIRETGDKTAIEGSNPLNRRFLYLLVAVSVISYAIEALFPEYATIFGLAWPFLFFILVIIFIYLTYK
;
A
#
# COMPACT_ATOMS: atom_id res chain seq x y z
N MET A 1 -21.71 -16.51 -11.02
CA MET A 1 -20.59 -17.10 -11.80
C MET A 1 -19.36 -16.98 -10.92
N PHE A 2 -19.05 -18.03 -10.14
CA PHE A 2 -17.99 -18.01 -9.13
C PHE A 2 -16.79 -18.80 -9.66
N ALA A 3 -15.63 -18.14 -9.74
CA ALA A 3 -14.39 -18.78 -10.16
C ALA A 3 -13.84 -19.60 -8.97
N HIS A 4 -14.03 -20.91 -9.04
CA HIS A 4 -13.24 -21.86 -8.27
C HIS A 4 -11.80 -21.80 -8.75
N ILE A 5 -10.90 -21.28 -7.92
CA ILE A 5 -9.47 -21.55 -8.05
C ILE A 5 -9.17 -22.71 -7.10
N SER A 6 -9.49 -23.92 -7.58
CA SER A 6 -8.87 -25.15 -7.12
C SER A 6 -7.69 -25.43 -8.06
N LYS A 7 -6.48 -25.13 -7.61
CA LYS A 7 -5.29 -25.79 -8.16
C LYS A 7 -4.29 -26.02 -7.03
N GLN A 8 -4.54 -27.09 -6.28
CA GLN A 8 -3.49 -27.82 -5.58
C GLN A 8 -3.15 -29.01 -6.46
N GLU A 9 -2.03 -28.92 -7.16
CA GLU A 9 -1.34 -30.07 -7.74
C GLU A 9 0.11 -29.66 -8.05
N SER A 10 0.98 -29.96 -7.10
CA SER A 10 2.40 -30.20 -7.33
C SER A 10 2.87 -31.08 -6.18
N GLY A 11 2.71 -32.40 -6.40
CA GLY A 11 3.50 -33.37 -5.66
C GLY A 11 4.92 -33.42 -6.24
N ASP A 12 5.81 -33.90 -5.39
CA ASP A 12 7.16 -34.42 -5.65
C ASP A 12 8.33 -33.47 -5.29
N THR A 13 9.26 -34.07 -4.57
CA THR A 13 10.23 -33.49 -3.62
C THR A 13 11.09 -32.34 -4.13
N GLY A 14 10.96 -31.17 -3.49
CA GLY A 14 11.87 -30.03 -3.59
C GLY A 14 11.33 -28.81 -2.84
N ASP A 15 11.59 -28.73 -1.53
CA ASP A 15 11.37 -27.56 -0.65
C ASP A 15 10.16 -26.67 -0.99
N ASP A 16 8.94 -27.23 -0.99
CA ASP A 16 7.71 -26.52 -1.38
C ASP A 16 7.55 -25.17 -0.66
N MET A 17 7.77 -24.08 -1.41
CA MET A 17 7.42 -22.73 -1.00
C MET A 17 5.91 -22.55 -1.11
N LEU A 18 5.26 -22.30 0.04
CA LEU A 18 3.81 -22.16 0.14
C LEU A 18 3.46 -20.88 0.89
N PHE A 19 2.36 -20.23 0.50
CA PHE A 19 1.83 -19.12 1.27
C PHE A 19 1.25 -19.60 2.59
N CYS A 20 1.72 -18.99 3.68
CA CYS A 20 1.29 -19.30 5.04
C CYS A 20 0.88 -18.03 5.79
N CYS A 21 0.04 -18.22 6.80
CA CYS A 21 -0.45 -17.14 7.64
C CYS A 21 0.67 -16.58 8.52
N PRO A 22 0.86 -15.25 8.58
CA PRO A 22 1.90 -14.65 9.43
C PRO A 22 1.67 -14.88 10.93
N ASN A 23 0.40 -15.05 11.35
CA ASN A 23 0.07 -15.18 12.76
C ASN A 23 0.20 -16.63 13.30
N CYS A 24 0.01 -17.64 12.45
CA CYS A 24 0.00 -19.04 12.90
C CYS A 24 0.77 -20.03 12.03
N GLY A 25 1.34 -19.60 10.90
CA GLY A 25 2.16 -20.44 10.01
C GLY A 25 1.39 -21.53 9.26
N HIS A 26 0.05 -21.56 9.31
CA HIS A 26 -0.76 -22.48 8.53
C HIS A 26 -1.01 -21.98 7.10
N THR A 27 -1.10 -22.89 6.14
CA THR A 27 -1.33 -22.60 4.71
C THR A 27 -2.81 -22.50 4.33
N GLU A 28 -3.72 -22.66 5.29
CA GLU A 28 -5.17 -22.61 5.11
C GLU A 28 -5.68 -21.16 4.98
N LEU A 29 -5.24 -20.46 3.93
CA LEU A 29 -5.65 -19.11 3.57
C LEU A 29 -6.70 -19.15 2.45
N TYR A 30 -7.70 -18.28 2.50
CA TYR A 30 -8.63 -18.08 1.40
C TYR A 30 -8.81 -16.59 1.10
N TYR A 31 -9.12 -16.29 -0.16
CA TYR A 31 -9.34 -14.93 -0.61
C TYR A 31 -10.71 -14.43 -0.15
N GLU A 32 -10.75 -13.28 0.51
CA GLU A 32 -12.00 -12.63 0.94
C GLU A 32 -12.49 -11.59 -0.07
N ALA A 33 -11.65 -10.60 -0.35
CA ALA A 33 -11.98 -9.44 -1.16
C ALA A 33 -10.70 -8.74 -1.61
N GLY A 34 -10.77 -7.93 -2.65
CA GLY A 34 -9.60 -7.20 -3.15
C GLY A 34 -9.94 -6.47 -4.42
N MET A 35 -9.86 -5.14 -4.37
CA MET A 35 -9.96 -4.27 -5.54
C MET A 35 -8.56 -3.67 -5.82
N LYS A 36 -8.45 -2.38 -6.16
CA LYS A 36 -7.16 -1.72 -6.44
C LYS A 36 -6.12 -1.79 -5.30
N LEU A 37 -6.53 -2.09 -4.08
CA LEU A 37 -5.67 -2.16 -2.89
C LEU A 37 -4.98 -3.54 -2.71
N GLY A 38 -5.22 -4.49 -3.60
CA GLY A 38 -4.62 -5.82 -3.56
C GLY A 38 -5.51 -6.88 -2.89
N PRO A 39 -5.07 -8.16 -2.90
CA PRO A 39 -5.83 -9.29 -2.41
C PRO A 39 -5.86 -9.36 -0.87
N LEU A 40 -7.04 -9.47 -0.27
CA LEU A 40 -7.24 -9.69 1.16
C LEU A 40 -7.42 -11.19 1.41
N TYR A 41 -6.59 -11.76 2.29
CA TYR A 41 -6.66 -13.16 2.68
C TYR A 41 -7.20 -13.30 4.10
N ARG A 42 -8.04 -14.31 4.33
CA ARG A 42 -8.38 -14.78 5.68
C ARG A 42 -7.80 -16.16 5.95
N CYS A 43 -7.23 -16.34 7.14
CA CYS A 43 -6.80 -17.63 7.66
C CYS A 43 -7.97 -18.37 8.33
N LYS A 44 -8.19 -19.64 7.96
CA LYS A 44 -9.23 -20.49 8.57
C LYS A 44 -8.92 -20.90 10.01
N ARG A 45 -7.65 -20.89 10.40
CA ARG A 45 -7.18 -21.38 11.70
C ARG A 45 -7.25 -20.33 12.82
N CYS A 46 -6.67 -19.15 12.59
CA CYS A 46 -6.57 -18.11 13.61
C CYS A 46 -7.44 -16.88 13.32
N GLY A 47 -8.12 -16.85 12.17
CA GLY A 47 -8.96 -15.71 11.79
C GLY A 47 -8.21 -14.45 11.35
N TYR A 48 -6.88 -14.51 11.16
CA TYR A 48 -6.11 -13.41 10.57
C TYR A 48 -6.74 -12.94 9.26
N ILE A 49 -6.89 -11.63 9.08
CA ILE A 49 -7.38 -10.99 7.86
C ILE A 49 -6.36 -9.93 7.43
N GLY A 50 -5.81 -10.04 6.23
CA GLY A 50 -4.85 -9.06 5.74
C GLY A 50 -4.36 -9.36 4.34
N THR A 51 -3.69 -8.37 3.74
CA THR A 51 -3.07 -8.52 2.41
C THR A 51 -1.70 -9.20 2.49
N PHE A 52 -1.10 -9.22 3.68
CA PHE A 52 0.21 -9.80 3.91
C PHE A 52 0.11 -11.32 4.14
N VAL A 53 0.84 -12.09 3.34
CA VAL A 53 1.01 -13.54 3.44
C VAL A 53 2.50 -13.85 3.29
N ILE A 54 2.99 -14.88 3.98
CA ILE A 54 4.41 -15.25 3.97
C ILE A 54 4.60 -16.41 3.03
N GLU A 55 5.45 -16.26 2.02
CA GLU A 55 5.94 -17.38 1.21
C GLU A 55 7.03 -18.10 2.01
N ALA A 56 6.75 -19.33 2.41
CA ALA A 56 7.58 -20.06 3.35
C ALA A 56 7.78 -21.52 2.91
N ASN A 57 9.03 -21.98 2.95
CA ASN A 57 9.36 -23.39 2.83
C ASN A 57 8.88 -24.17 4.07
N ARG A 58 9.08 -25.49 4.08
CA ARG A 58 8.64 -26.35 5.20
C ARG A 58 9.27 -25.96 6.54
N GLU A 59 10.56 -25.64 6.56
CA GLU A 59 11.30 -25.29 7.78
C GLU A 59 10.80 -23.96 8.37
N LEU A 60 10.67 -22.93 7.53
CA LEU A 60 10.22 -21.61 7.96
C LEU A 60 8.79 -21.65 8.51
N ARG A 61 7.90 -22.46 7.90
CA ARG A 61 6.55 -22.69 8.42
C ARG A 61 6.56 -23.29 9.82
N GLN A 62 7.45 -24.24 10.09
CA GLN A 62 7.59 -24.84 11.41
C GLN A 62 8.10 -23.83 12.44
N LEU A 63 9.06 -22.98 12.06
CA LEU A 63 9.58 -21.92 12.94
C LEU A 63 8.50 -20.90 13.32
N ILE A 64 7.62 -20.52 12.38
CA ILE A 64 6.48 -19.64 12.64
C ILE A 64 5.45 -20.33 13.53
N GLN A 65 5.11 -21.60 13.25
CA GLN A 65 4.17 -22.39 14.05
C GLN A 65 4.63 -22.57 15.50
N ASN A 66 5.94 -22.77 15.70
CA ASN A 66 6.55 -22.90 17.02
C ASN A 66 6.77 -21.54 17.72
N GLY A 67 6.41 -20.42 17.08
CA GLY A 67 6.58 -19.07 17.62
C GLY A 67 8.03 -18.62 17.75
N GLN A 68 8.97 -19.28 17.06
CA GLN A 68 10.39 -18.98 17.09
C GLN A 68 10.75 -17.80 16.17
N ILE A 69 9.89 -17.52 15.18
CA ILE A 69 9.96 -16.31 14.35
C ILE A 69 8.80 -15.41 14.76
N ARG A 70 9.11 -14.38 15.55
CA ARG A 70 8.21 -13.27 15.85
C ARG A 70 8.73 -12.09 15.07
N GLU A 71 8.06 -11.80 13.95
CA GLU A 71 8.27 -10.63 13.09
C GLU A 71 9.70 -10.09 13.14
N THR A 72 10.63 -10.77 12.47
CA THR A 72 11.84 -10.08 12.02
C THR A 72 11.38 -9.13 10.92
N GLY A 73 10.84 -7.98 11.33
CA GLY A 73 10.50 -6.87 10.48
C GLY A 73 11.79 -6.32 9.90
N ASP A 74 12.35 -7.03 8.92
CA ASP A 74 13.32 -6.44 8.04
C ASP A 74 12.56 -5.42 7.20
N LYS A 75 12.89 -4.14 7.40
CA LYS A 75 12.22 -3.00 6.78
C LYS A 75 12.45 -2.93 5.27
N THR A 76 13.10 -3.94 4.70
CA THR A 76 13.69 -3.98 3.35
C THR A 76 12.73 -4.49 2.27
N ALA A 77 11.49 -4.86 2.61
CA ALA A 77 10.47 -5.25 1.61
C ALA A 77 9.26 -4.30 1.54
N ILE A 78 9.41 -3.04 1.97
CA ILE A 78 8.57 -1.92 1.48
C ILE A 78 9.43 -1.05 0.55
N GLU A 79 10.18 -1.68 -0.33
CA GLU A 79 10.83 -1.02 -1.47
C GLU A 79 9.88 -1.17 -2.67
N GLY A 80 8.76 -0.44 -2.64
CA GLY A 80 7.71 -0.61 -3.65
C GLY A 80 6.44 0.19 -3.47
N SER A 81 6.28 0.92 -2.36
CA SER A 81 5.34 2.03 -2.31
C SER A 81 6.12 3.26 -1.89
N ASN A 82 6.44 4.13 -2.85
CA ASN A 82 6.85 5.50 -2.53
C ASN A 82 5.88 6.02 -1.46
N PRO A 83 6.33 6.29 -0.22
CA PRO A 83 5.48 6.96 0.74
C PRO A 83 5.48 8.42 0.29
N LEU A 84 4.68 8.72 -0.74
CA LEU A 84 4.51 10.06 -1.27
C LEU A 84 4.32 10.96 -0.06
N ASN A 85 5.35 11.75 0.22
CA ASN A 85 5.62 12.34 1.52
C ASN A 85 4.33 12.97 2.03
N ARG A 86 3.67 12.34 3.00
CA ARG A 86 2.32 12.72 3.45
C ARG A 86 2.26 14.19 3.86
N ARG A 87 3.40 14.75 4.28
CA ARG A 87 3.59 16.18 4.56
C ARG A 87 3.44 17.06 3.31
N PHE A 88 3.92 16.61 2.16
CA PHE A 88 3.80 17.33 0.89
C PHE A 88 2.36 17.37 0.40
N LEU A 89 1.63 16.25 0.49
CA LEU A 89 0.20 16.22 0.17
C LEU A 89 -0.58 17.23 1.04
N TYR A 90 -0.32 17.25 2.35
CA TYR A 90 -0.94 18.24 3.23
C TYR A 90 -0.52 19.67 2.92
N LEU A 91 0.73 19.91 2.52
CA LEU A 91 1.20 21.24 2.13
C LEU A 91 0.49 21.74 0.87
N LEU A 92 0.31 20.89 -0.15
CA LEU A 92 -0.44 21.24 -1.36
C LEU A 92 -1.91 21.55 -1.04
N VAL A 93 -2.55 20.72 -0.20
CA VAL A 93 -3.94 20.94 0.22
C VAL A 93 -4.06 22.24 1.03
N ALA A 94 -3.15 22.48 1.96
CA ALA A 94 -3.13 23.69 2.77
C ALA A 94 -2.93 24.96 1.92
N VAL A 95 -1.97 24.96 0.99
CA VAL A 95 -1.75 26.09 0.08
C VAL A 95 -2.97 26.34 -0.79
N SER A 96 -3.61 25.29 -1.31
CA SER A 96 -4.86 25.43 -2.08
C SER A 96 -5.97 26.07 -1.25
N VAL A 97 -6.21 25.59 -0.02
CA VAL A 97 -7.23 26.15 0.88
C VAL A 97 -6.93 27.61 1.24
N ILE A 98 -5.66 27.92 1.53
CA ILE A 98 -5.22 29.29 1.84
C ILE A 98 -5.43 30.20 0.62
N SER A 99 -5.10 29.75 -0.60
CA SER A 99 -5.35 30.53 -1.82
C SER A 99 -6.84 30.82 -2.01
N TYR A 100 -7.73 29.83 -1.86
CA TYR A 100 -9.18 30.05 -1.93
C TYR A 100 -9.70 31.01 -0.86
N ALA A 101 -9.18 30.91 0.37
CA ALA A 101 -9.57 31.80 1.46
C ALA A 101 -9.13 33.25 1.20
N ILE A 102 -7.93 33.44 0.66
CA ILE A 102 -7.43 34.75 0.24
C ILE A 102 -8.38 35.30 -0.83
N GLU A 103 -8.67 34.57 -1.91
CA GLU A 103 -9.61 35.03 -2.95
C GLU A 103 -10.98 35.49 -2.40
N ALA A 104 -11.50 34.81 -1.37
CA ALA A 104 -12.75 35.20 -0.71
C ALA A 104 -12.64 36.46 0.16
N LEU A 105 -11.46 36.71 0.76
CA LEU A 105 -11.25 37.80 1.72
C LEU A 105 -11.08 39.17 1.07
N PHE A 106 -10.56 39.24 -0.17
CA PHE A 106 -10.49 40.52 -0.86
C PHE A 106 -10.85 40.43 -2.37
N PRO A 107 -12.09 40.81 -2.74
CA PRO A 107 -12.60 40.67 -4.10
C PRO A 107 -11.97 41.66 -5.09
N GLU A 108 -11.32 42.72 -4.61
CA GLU A 108 -10.72 43.77 -5.45
C GLU A 108 -9.53 43.28 -6.31
N TYR A 109 -8.94 42.13 -5.98
CA TYR A 109 -7.81 41.55 -6.72
C TYR A 109 -8.17 40.26 -7.49
N ALA A 110 -9.44 39.88 -7.51
CA ALA A 110 -9.90 38.64 -8.15
C ALA A 110 -9.52 38.56 -9.64
N THR A 111 -9.48 39.70 -10.34
CA THR A 111 -9.15 39.77 -11.77
C THR A 111 -7.66 39.56 -12.07
N ILE A 112 -6.77 39.94 -11.15
CA ILE A 112 -5.31 39.82 -11.32
C ILE A 112 -4.82 38.43 -10.91
N PHE A 113 -5.35 37.88 -9.80
CA PHE A 113 -4.95 36.56 -9.31
C PHE A 113 -5.64 35.40 -10.03
N GLY A 114 -6.89 35.56 -10.49
CA GLY A 114 -7.69 34.46 -11.05
C GLY A 114 -7.17 33.85 -12.35
N LEU A 115 -6.34 34.57 -13.12
CA LEU A 115 -5.85 34.09 -14.42
C LEU A 115 -4.39 33.67 -14.42
N ALA A 116 -3.52 34.23 -13.57
CA ALA A 116 -2.08 33.96 -13.61
C ALA A 116 -1.61 32.99 -12.51
N TRP A 117 -2.24 33.07 -11.34
CA TRP A 117 -1.86 32.28 -10.16
C TRP A 117 -2.09 30.77 -10.29
N PRO A 118 -3.21 30.27 -10.87
CA PRO A 118 -3.40 28.83 -11.00
C PRO A 118 -2.33 28.21 -11.91
N PHE A 119 -1.97 28.86 -13.03
CA PHE A 119 -0.94 28.33 -13.93
C PHE A 119 0.45 28.30 -13.28
N LEU A 120 0.83 29.35 -12.55
CA LEU A 120 2.10 29.38 -11.81
C LEU A 120 2.15 28.29 -10.73
N PHE A 121 1.05 28.07 -10.01
CA PHE A 121 0.96 26.99 -9.03
C PHE A 121 1.11 25.62 -9.67
N PHE A 122 0.41 25.35 -10.79
CA PHE A 122 0.55 24.09 -11.53
C PHE A 122 1.97 23.88 -12.05
N ILE A 123 2.63 24.93 -12.55
CA ILE A 123 4.03 24.85 -13.01
C ILE A 123 4.97 24.50 -11.83
N LEU A 124 4.81 25.14 -10.68
CA LEU A 124 5.61 24.84 -9.49
C LEU A 124 5.40 23.41 -8.97
N VAL A 125 4.15 22.92 -9.01
CA VAL A 125 3.84 21.53 -8.66
C VAL A 125 4.49 20.55 -9.63
N ILE A 126 4.42 20.80 -10.94
CA ILE A 126 5.04 19.96 -11.97
C ILE A 126 6.57 19.95 -11.83
N ILE A 127 7.20 21.11 -11.60
CA ILE A 127 8.65 21.22 -11.38
C ILE A 127 9.04 20.44 -10.13
N PHE A 128 8.30 20.59 -9.03
CA PHE A 128 8.58 19.85 -7.80
C PHE A 128 8.48 18.34 -8.01
N ILE A 129 7.43 17.86 -8.70
CA ILE A 129 7.28 16.45 -9.05
C ILE A 129 8.48 16.00 -9.89
N TYR A 130 8.84 16.74 -10.95
CA TYR A 130 9.98 16.41 -11.80
C TYR A 130 11.31 16.32 -11.03
N LEU A 131 11.55 17.22 -10.08
CA LEU A 131 12.73 17.20 -9.22
C LEU A 131 12.72 16.04 -8.22
N THR A 132 11.55 15.52 -7.84
CA THR A 132 11.43 14.42 -6.88
C THR A 132 11.52 13.05 -7.56
N TYR A 133 11.23 12.97 -8.86
CA TYR A 133 11.26 11.74 -9.65
C TYR A 133 12.58 11.51 -10.42
N LYS A 134 13.53 12.44 -10.33
CA LYS A 134 14.90 12.30 -10.84
C LYS A 134 15.82 11.79 -9.73
#